data_AF-A0A812B4W8-F1
#
_entry.id   AF-A0A812B4W8-F1
#
_cell.length_a   1.000
_cell.length_b   1.000
_cell.length_c   1.000
_cell.angle_alpha   90.00
_cell.angle_beta   90.00
_cell.angle_gamma   90.00
#
_symmetry.space_group_name_H-M   'P 1'
#
loop_
_entity.id
_entity.type
_entity.pdbx_description
1 polymer ?
#
loop_
_entity_poly.entity_id
_entity_poly.type
_entity_poly.pdbx_seq_one_letter_code
_entity_poly.pdbx_strand_id
1 'polypeptide(L)'
;MISVNLPAKHALSGLTTYQSRHLILATSDFTRLFAFTSIYLSIYLSIYLSIYLSIYLMLPLHLTTNMRAHLTGDVGPAESSNSLLALGEGIIPANTNEFVNIQGLSTVVTTPATLRKSVFPDLQTNYNNIEWLARRAILAPKNTTVTTLNRQLLETVPGVLHVYKSTDRTPDPAEMANFPVEFLNSLHPAGLPPHILELKVEIPVILLRNLRPSKLCNGIRMAIQAVHPNIIEAKIITGCGKGEQVLIPRMHFYPSDADVPFTFRRSQFPVAPCFAMTINKAQRKTLSVTGVHLEEQCFSHGQLYVAFSRVGRREDVFLYSPLQKAKNVVYAEVLSQ
;
A
#
# COMPACT_ATOMS: atom_id res chain seq x y z
N MET A 1 45.22 -36.33 -19.88
CA MET A 1 45.89 -36.85 -21.08
C MET A 1 45.60 -35.87 -22.22
N ILE A 2 46.62 -35.08 -22.57
CA ILE A 2 46.93 -34.32 -23.81
C ILE A 2 45.81 -33.70 -24.68
N SER A 3 45.98 -32.40 -24.98
CA SER A 3 45.92 -31.74 -26.32
C SER A 3 45.34 -30.31 -26.19
N VAL A 4 46.12 -29.24 -25.98
CA VAL A 4 46.95 -28.47 -26.93
C VAL A 4 46.20 -28.01 -28.20
N ASN A 5 46.06 -26.70 -28.38
CA ASN A 5 46.45 -25.99 -29.62
C ASN A 5 46.49 -24.45 -29.45
N LEU A 6 47.70 -23.92 -29.64
CA LEU A 6 48.12 -22.55 -30.01
C LEU A 6 47.66 -22.23 -31.47
N PRO A 7 47.94 -21.08 -32.16
CA PRO A 7 49.03 -20.11 -31.91
C PRO A 7 48.86 -18.61 -32.35
N ALA A 8 49.85 -17.82 -31.92
CA ALA A 8 50.63 -16.80 -32.66
C ALA A 8 50.03 -15.50 -33.26
N LYS A 9 50.70 -14.37 -32.94
CA LYS A 9 51.48 -13.47 -33.85
C LYS A 9 52.12 -12.34 -33.00
N HIS A 10 53.46 -12.20 -32.87
CA HIS A 10 54.45 -11.59 -33.80
C HIS A 10 53.94 -10.27 -34.45
N ALA A 11 54.65 -9.15 -34.51
CA ALA A 11 56.00 -8.74 -34.12
C ALA A 11 56.17 -7.23 -34.42
N LEU A 12 57.22 -6.60 -33.84
CA LEU A 12 57.98 -5.44 -34.35
C LEU A 12 57.25 -4.07 -34.34
N SER A 13 57.84 -2.93 -34.05
CA SER A 13 59.23 -2.47 -33.91
C SER A 13 59.22 -1.02 -33.43
N GLY A 14 60.19 -0.56 -32.64
CA GLY A 14 60.44 0.88 -32.46
C GLY A 14 61.11 1.30 -31.14
N LEU A 15 62.43 1.11 -31.09
CA LEU A 15 63.41 1.81 -30.24
C LEU A 15 63.10 3.33 -30.18
N THR A 16 63.40 4.17 -29.18
CA THR A 16 64.22 4.16 -27.95
C THR A 16 64.09 5.57 -27.36
N THR A 17 63.93 5.72 -26.03
CA THR A 17 64.56 6.81 -25.29
C THR A 17 64.62 6.49 -23.80
N TYR A 18 65.86 6.27 -23.34
CA TYR A 18 66.47 6.75 -22.10
C TYR A 18 65.92 6.32 -20.71
N GLN A 19 66.79 5.55 -20.05
CA GLN A 19 67.19 5.63 -18.63
C GLN A 19 66.27 5.15 -17.49
N SER A 20 66.96 4.43 -16.60
CA SER A 20 66.78 4.29 -15.15
C SER A 20 65.97 3.09 -14.64
N ARG A 21 66.73 2.19 -14.02
CA ARG A 21 66.29 1.06 -13.19
C ARG A 21 65.27 1.53 -12.14
N HIS A 22 64.06 0.99 -12.19
CA HIS A 22 63.24 0.84 -10.99
C HIS A 22 62.64 -0.57 -10.93
N LEU A 23 63.10 -1.30 -9.92
CA LEU A 23 62.57 -2.56 -9.43
C LEU A 23 61.13 -2.31 -8.95
N ILE A 24 60.13 -2.85 -9.65
CA ILE A 24 58.75 -2.86 -9.15
C ILE A 24 58.66 -3.97 -8.10
N LEU A 25 58.78 -3.58 -6.82
CA LEU A 25 58.33 -4.41 -5.70
C LEU A 25 56.81 -4.31 -5.61
N ALA A 26 56.11 -5.31 -6.14
CA ALA A 26 54.70 -5.51 -5.83
C ALA A 26 54.59 -6.06 -4.40
N THR A 27 54.15 -5.24 -3.46
CA THR A 27 53.63 -5.70 -2.18
C THR A 27 52.14 -5.43 -2.18
N SER A 28 51.32 -6.47 -2.35
CA SER A 28 49.86 -6.35 -2.32
C SER A 28 49.26 -7.18 -1.19
N ASP A 29 48.88 -6.47 -0.12
CA ASP A 29 47.60 -6.56 0.58
C ASP A 29 47.10 -7.94 1.04
N PHE A 30 47.76 -8.52 2.06
CA PHE A 30 47.16 -9.60 2.85
C PHE A 30 46.11 -9.09 3.87
N THR A 31 46.21 -7.84 4.33
CA THR A 31 45.31 -7.23 5.33
C THR A 31 43.91 -6.93 4.78
N ARG A 32 43.78 -6.60 3.49
CA ARG A 32 42.45 -6.38 2.87
C ARG A 32 41.65 -7.67 2.75
N LEU A 33 42.28 -8.80 2.41
CA LEU A 33 41.59 -10.09 2.25
C LEU A 33 41.02 -10.61 3.59
N PHE A 34 41.72 -10.40 4.70
CA PHE A 34 41.25 -10.74 6.05
C PHE A 34 40.06 -9.87 6.53
N ALA A 35 40.01 -8.59 6.13
CA ALA A 35 38.89 -7.73 6.49
C ALA A 35 37.59 -8.14 5.76
N PHE A 36 37.68 -8.52 4.48
CA PHE A 36 36.53 -8.98 3.70
C PHE A 36 35.96 -10.32 4.21
N THR A 37 36.82 -11.26 4.60
CA THR A 37 36.36 -12.55 5.17
C THR A 37 35.74 -12.37 6.56
N SER A 38 36.26 -11.45 7.38
CA SER A 38 35.72 -11.14 8.71
C SER A 38 34.34 -10.47 8.64
N ILE A 39 34.16 -9.49 7.75
CA ILE A 39 32.86 -8.83 7.54
C ILE A 39 31.85 -9.84 6.97
N TYR A 40 32.25 -10.67 6.01
CA TYR A 40 31.37 -11.69 5.44
C TYR A 40 30.92 -12.73 6.49
N LEU A 41 31.85 -13.23 7.31
CA LEU A 41 31.55 -14.21 8.35
C LEU A 41 30.66 -13.62 9.46
N SER A 42 30.87 -12.36 9.83
CA SER A 42 30.04 -11.69 10.85
C SER A 42 28.61 -11.43 10.36
N ILE A 43 28.44 -10.99 9.11
CA ILE A 43 27.11 -10.83 8.49
C ILE A 43 26.42 -12.19 8.42
N TYR A 44 27.10 -13.23 7.91
CA TYR A 44 26.57 -14.59 7.80
C TYR A 44 26.13 -15.14 9.15
N LEU A 45 26.97 -15.02 10.18
CA LEU A 45 26.66 -15.50 11.52
C LEU A 45 25.52 -14.71 12.16
N SER A 46 25.44 -13.39 11.93
CA SER A 46 24.33 -12.57 12.46
C SER A 46 22.99 -12.92 11.82
N ILE A 47 22.96 -13.15 10.50
CA ILE A 47 21.75 -13.56 9.77
C ILE A 47 21.35 -14.96 10.21
N TYR A 48 22.30 -15.90 10.27
CA TYR A 48 22.05 -17.26 10.70
C TYR A 48 21.51 -17.30 12.14
N LEU A 49 22.15 -16.59 13.08
CA LEU A 49 21.71 -16.53 14.46
C LEU A 49 20.37 -15.83 14.61
N SER A 50 20.12 -14.76 13.85
CA SER A 50 18.81 -14.08 13.83
C SER A 50 17.71 -15.00 13.33
N ILE A 51 17.95 -15.75 12.25
CA ILE A 51 17.00 -16.72 11.69
C ILE A 51 16.79 -17.86 12.68
N TYR A 52 17.86 -18.45 13.20
CA TYR A 52 17.82 -19.53 14.18
C TYR A 52 17.03 -19.11 15.43
N LEU A 53 17.35 -17.94 16.00
CA LEU A 53 16.62 -17.42 17.14
C LEU A 53 15.15 -17.13 16.80
N SER A 54 14.86 -16.60 15.61
CA SER A 54 13.47 -16.35 15.19
C SER A 54 12.65 -17.62 14.97
N ILE A 55 13.28 -18.74 14.59
CA ILE A 55 12.60 -20.03 14.37
C ILE A 55 12.44 -20.77 15.70
N TYR A 56 13.50 -20.86 16.50
CA TYR A 56 13.54 -21.73 17.68
C TYR A 56 13.05 -21.06 18.97
N LEU A 57 13.01 -19.72 19.02
CA LEU A 57 12.49 -18.98 20.19
C LEU A 57 11.03 -18.50 20.00
N MET A 58 10.39 -18.80 18.87
CA MET A 58 9.00 -18.41 18.64
C MET A 58 8.06 -19.33 19.42
N LEU A 59 7.65 -18.89 20.62
CA LEU A 59 6.56 -19.52 21.34
C LEU A 59 5.23 -18.96 20.80
N PRO A 60 4.42 -19.75 20.07
CA PRO A 60 3.15 -19.26 19.55
C PRO A 60 2.17 -19.04 20.71
N LEU A 61 1.82 -17.77 20.96
CA LEU A 61 0.74 -17.39 21.86
C LEU A 61 -0.51 -17.11 21.03
N HIS A 62 -1.52 -17.96 21.16
CA HIS A 62 -2.78 -17.80 20.45
C HIS A 62 -3.75 -16.96 21.26
N LEU A 63 -4.13 -15.80 20.71
CA LEU A 63 -5.25 -15.02 21.24
C LEU A 63 -6.55 -15.61 20.68
N THR A 64 -7.37 -16.19 21.55
CA THR A 64 -8.60 -16.90 21.17
C THR A 64 -9.82 -15.98 21.05
N THR A 65 -9.77 -14.79 21.66
CA THR A 65 -10.92 -13.88 21.73
C THR A 65 -10.82 -12.76 20.71
N ASN A 66 -11.80 -12.67 19.80
CA ASN A 66 -11.93 -11.54 18.89
C ASN A 66 -12.53 -10.33 19.62
N MET A 67 -11.66 -9.48 20.17
CA MET A 67 -12.08 -8.26 20.89
C MET A 67 -12.94 -7.31 20.05
N ARG A 68 -12.79 -7.30 18.72
CA ARG A 68 -13.60 -6.43 17.84
C ARG A 68 -15.08 -6.85 17.81
N ALA A 69 -15.33 -8.16 17.83
CA ALA A 69 -16.68 -8.73 17.90
C ALA A 69 -17.20 -8.76 19.35
N HIS A 70 -16.32 -8.92 20.35
CA HIS A 70 -16.70 -8.95 21.76
C HIS A 70 -17.17 -7.58 22.29
N LEU A 71 -16.50 -6.49 21.89
CA LEU A 71 -16.82 -5.13 22.35
C LEU A 71 -18.15 -4.57 21.81
N THR A 72 -18.79 -5.22 20.83
CA THR A 72 -20.09 -4.81 20.28
C THR A 72 -21.29 -5.41 21.02
N GLY A 73 -21.07 -6.16 22.11
CA GLY A 73 -22.03 -6.38 23.21
C GLY A 73 -23.30 -7.19 22.93
N ASP A 74 -23.44 -7.81 21.76
CA ASP A 74 -24.63 -8.63 21.44
C ASP A 74 -24.40 -10.13 21.69
N VAL A 75 -25.46 -10.95 21.63
CA VAL A 75 -25.42 -12.42 21.83
C VAL A 75 -25.08 -13.19 20.53
N GLY A 76 -25.17 -12.54 19.35
CA GLY A 76 -24.75 -13.06 18.02
C GLY A 76 -23.27 -12.93 17.55
N PRO A 77 -22.28 -12.39 18.29
CA PRO A 77 -20.89 -12.28 17.85
C PRO A 77 -20.19 -13.62 17.62
N ALA A 78 -20.59 -14.69 18.33
CA ALA A 78 -19.95 -16.00 18.27
C ALA A 78 -20.18 -16.69 16.91
N GLU A 79 -21.40 -16.63 16.37
CA GLU A 79 -21.72 -17.20 15.06
C GLU A 79 -21.05 -16.41 13.93
N SER A 80 -21.02 -15.08 14.04
CA SER A 80 -20.32 -14.22 13.09
C SER A 80 -18.80 -14.40 13.17
N SER A 81 -18.22 -14.62 14.35
CA SER A 81 -16.79 -14.86 14.50
C SER A 81 -16.39 -16.23 13.95
N ASN A 82 -17.18 -17.27 14.19
CA ASN A 82 -16.92 -18.61 13.67
C ASN A 82 -17.01 -18.65 12.14
N SER A 83 -18.01 -17.98 11.56
CA SER A 83 -18.13 -17.88 10.11
C SER A 83 -16.97 -17.11 9.49
N LEU A 84 -16.49 -16.05 10.16
CA LEU A 84 -15.33 -15.27 9.72
C LEU A 84 -14.02 -16.07 9.86
N LEU A 85 -13.87 -16.88 10.91
CA LEU A 85 -12.74 -17.79 11.08
C LEU A 85 -12.72 -18.85 9.98
N ALA A 86 -13.87 -19.50 9.72
CA ALA A 86 -14.01 -20.47 8.64
C ALA A 86 -13.70 -19.86 7.26
N LEU A 87 -14.00 -18.57 7.04
CA LEU A 87 -13.60 -17.86 5.84
C LEU A 87 -12.07 -17.73 5.74
N GLY A 88 -11.42 -17.34 6.84
CA GLY A 88 -9.96 -17.18 6.92
C GLY A 88 -9.19 -18.48 6.75
N GLU A 89 -9.74 -19.58 7.29
CA GLU A 89 -9.17 -20.92 7.21
C GLU A 89 -9.49 -21.65 5.89
N GLY A 90 -10.35 -21.07 5.05
CA GLY A 90 -10.75 -21.68 3.78
C GLY A 90 -11.70 -22.88 3.93
N ILE A 91 -12.37 -23.01 5.08
CA ILE A 91 -13.31 -24.11 5.38
C ILE A 91 -14.66 -23.90 4.68
N ILE A 92 -15.03 -22.65 4.39
CA ILE A 92 -16.30 -22.35 3.71
C ILE A 92 -16.30 -23.01 2.32
N PRO A 93 -17.32 -23.84 2.00
CA PRO A 93 -17.40 -24.53 0.73
C PRO A 93 -17.31 -23.55 -0.44
N ALA A 94 -16.25 -23.68 -1.22
CA ALA A 94 -16.06 -22.95 -2.46
C ALA A 94 -16.45 -23.82 -3.66
N ASN A 95 -16.88 -23.18 -4.75
CA ASN A 95 -16.99 -23.89 -6.02
C ASN A 95 -15.59 -24.13 -6.62
N THR A 96 -15.54 -24.80 -7.78
CA THR A 96 -14.30 -25.09 -8.52
C THR A 96 -13.44 -23.86 -8.87
N ASN A 97 -13.98 -22.64 -8.76
CA ASN A 97 -13.30 -21.39 -9.06
C ASN A 97 -13.00 -20.55 -7.78
N GLU A 98 -12.96 -21.17 -6.60
CA GLU A 98 -12.69 -20.53 -5.30
C GLU A 98 -13.74 -19.49 -4.87
N PHE A 99 -14.95 -19.54 -5.44
CA PHE A 99 -16.03 -18.63 -5.02
C PHE A 99 -16.83 -19.22 -3.86
N VAL A 100 -16.97 -18.41 -2.80
CA VAL A 100 -17.75 -18.73 -1.61
C VAL A 100 -19.09 -17.98 -1.58
N ASN A 101 -20.07 -18.55 -0.89
CA ASN A 101 -21.33 -17.85 -0.60
C ASN A 101 -21.11 -16.82 0.53
N ILE A 102 -21.56 -15.60 0.30
CA ILE A 102 -21.33 -14.41 1.14
C ILE A 102 -22.57 -13.91 1.88
N GLN A 103 -23.74 -14.52 1.64
CA GLN A 103 -25.01 -14.10 2.25
C GLN A 103 -25.03 -14.25 3.79
N GLY A 104 -24.27 -15.20 4.34
CA GLY A 104 -24.13 -15.38 5.80
C GLY A 104 -23.18 -14.38 6.46
N LEU A 105 -22.32 -13.71 5.68
CA LEU A 105 -21.21 -12.89 6.19
C LEU A 105 -21.44 -11.38 6.04
N SER A 106 -22.41 -10.97 5.22
CA SER A 106 -22.67 -9.56 4.90
C SER A 106 -24.06 -9.34 4.34
N THR A 107 -24.49 -8.08 4.36
CA THR A 107 -25.66 -7.61 3.62
C THR A 107 -25.27 -7.40 2.15
N VAL A 108 -25.69 -8.33 1.29
CA VAL A 108 -25.42 -8.25 -0.16
C VAL A 108 -26.30 -7.19 -0.81
N VAL A 109 -25.69 -6.30 -1.60
CA VAL A 109 -26.38 -5.25 -2.36
C VAL A 109 -26.20 -5.47 -3.86
N THR A 110 -27.19 -5.05 -4.64
CA THR A 110 -27.27 -5.34 -6.08
C THR A 110 -26.51 -4.37 -6.98
N THR A 111 -26.23 -3.15 -6.51
CA THR A 111 -25.54 -2.12 -7.33
C THR A 111 -24.45 -1.38 -6.56
N PRO A 112 -23.44 -0.83 -7.26
CA PRO A 112 -22.43 0.05 -6.63
C PRO A 112 -23.03 1.29 -5.97
N ALA A 113 -24.12 1.82 -6.55
CA ALA A 113 -24.81 2.99 -6.01
C ALA A 113 -25.49 2.67 -4.67
N THR A 114 -26.14 1.52 -4.58
CA THR A 114 -26.72 1.03 -3.32
C THR A 114 -25.62 0.82 -2.28
N LEU A 115 -24.47 0.25 -2.65
CA LEU A 115 -23.33 0.10 -1.74
C LEU A 115 -22.90 1.43 -1.15
N ARG A 116 -22.69 2.45 -2.00
CA ARG A 116 -22.30 3.79 -1.56
C ARG A 116 -23.33 4.38 -0.59
N LYS A 117 -24.62 4.26 -0.89
CA LYS A 117 -25.71 4.77 -0.05
C LYS A 117 -25.82 4.02 1.29
N SER A 118 -25.60 2.71 1.30
CA SER A 118 -25.62 1.91 2.55
C SER A 118 -24.46 2.27 3.49
N VAL A 119 -23.26 2.50 2.93
CA VAL A 119 -22.08 2.85 3.73
C VAL A 119 -22.13 4.31 4.16
N PHE A 120 -22.52 5.21 3.26
CA PHE A 120 -22.58 6.66 3.48
C PHE A 120 -24.01 7.19 3.29
N PRO A 121 -24.95 6.86 4.19
CA PRO A 121 -26.31 7.42 4.13
C PRO A 121 -26.25 8.95 4.26
N ASP A 122 -26.97 9.63 3.38
CA ASP A 122 -27.10 11.09 3.33
C ASP A 122 -25.74 11.81 3.38
N LEU A 123 -24.77 11.35 2.57
CA LEU A 123 -23.42 11.90 2.52
C LEU A 123 -23.41 13.43 2.30
N GLN A 124 -24.33 13.97 1.52
CA GLN A 124 -24.50 15.41 1.29
C GLN A 124 -24.74 16.22 2.57
N THR A 125 -25.31 15.59 3.60
CA THR A 125 -25.59 16.21 4.90
C THR A 125 -24.52 15.85 5.92
N ASN A 126 -23.99 14.62 5.87
CA ASN A 126 -23.05 14.10 6.87
C ASN A 126 -21.57 14.31 6.54
N TYR A 127 -21.22 14.92 5.40
CA TYR A 127 -19.82 15.05 4.95
C TYR A 127 -18.93 15.85 5.91
N ASN A 128 -19.48 16.71 6.76
CA ASN A 128 -18.73 17.47 7.76
C ASN A 128 -18.62 16.75 9.12
N ASN A 129 -19.31 15.62 9.29
CA ASN A 129 -19.24 14.82 10.50
C ASN A 129 -17.98 13.95 10.51
N ILE A 130 -16.90 14.53 11.01
CA ILE A 130 -15.56 13.91 11.11
C ILE A 130 -15.61 12.53 11.80
N GLU A 131 -16.35 12.44 12.90
CA GLU A 131 -16.48 11.22 13.69
C GLU A 131 -17.18 10.10 12.93
N TRP A 132 -18.21 10.46 12.17
CA TRP A 132 -18.95 9.54 11.33
C TRP A 132 -18.11 9.06 10.15
N LEU A 133 -17.39 9.97 9.47
CA LEU A 133 -16.48 9.62 8.37
C LEU A 133 -15.33 8.73 8.82
N ALA A 134 -14.77 8.96 10.01
CA ALA A 134 -13.65 8.19 10.54
C ALA A 134 -13.96 6.70 10.72
N ARG A 135 -15.22 6.37 11.01
CA ARG A 135 -15.70 5.02 11.30
C ARG A 135 -16.20 4.25 10.08
N ARG A 136 -16.13 4.83 8.87
CA ARG A 136 -16.71 4.27 7.65
C ARG A 136 -15.74 4.31 6.47
N ALA A 137 -15.76 3.27 5.64
CA ALA A 137 -15.03 3.24 4.37
C ALA A 137 -15.62 2.19 3.41
N ILE A 138 -15.38 2.37 2.11
CA ILE A 138 -15.55 1.30 1.10
C ILE A 138 -14.19 0.67 0.81
N LEU A 139 -14.15 -0.65 0.78
CA LEU A 139 -12.94 -1.44 0.54
C LEU A 139 -13.01 -2.07 -0.84
N ALA A 140 -11.91 -2.02 -1.59
CA ALA A 140 -11.77 -2.71 -2.86
C ALA A 140 -10.39 -3.36 -2.99
N PRO A 141 -10.23 -4.41 -3.81
CA PRO A 141 -8.93 -5.05 -3.99
C PRO A 141 -7.89 -4.16 -4.69
N LYS A 142 -8.30 -3.38 -5.70
CA LYS A 142 -7.39 -2.58 -6.55
C LYS A 142 -7.50 -1.07 -6.34
N ASN A 143 -6.38 -0.38 -6.55
CA ASN A 143 -6.31 1.09 -6.45
C ASN A 143 -7.16 1.79 -7.52
N THR A 144 -7.28 1.23 -8.73
CA THR A 144 -8.09 1.79 -9.83
C THR A 144 -9.55 1.95 -9.40
N THR A 145 -10.14 0.88 -8.86
CA THR A 145 -11.50 0.88 -8.31
C THR A 145 -11.65 1.87 -7.15
N VAL A 146 -10.67 1.93 -6.23
CA VAL A 146 -10.66 2.91 -5.13
C VAL A 146 -10.68 4.35 -5.65
N THR A 147 -9.86 4.67 -6.65
CA THR A 147 -9.83 6.00 -7.28
C THR A 147 -11.17 6.37 -7.88
N THR A 148 -11.82 5.43 -8.59
CA THR A 148 -13.14 5.65 -9.19
C THR A 148 -14.22 5.88 -8.13
N LEU A 149 -14.27 5.05 -7.09
CA LEU A 149 -15.24 5.20 -6.00
C LEU A 149 -15.07 6.54 -5.26
N ASN A 150 -13.81 6.92 -4.98
CA ASN A 150 -13.52 8.18 -4.32
C ASN A 150 -13.95 9.40 -5.16
N ARG A 151 -13.74 9.37 -6.48
CA ARG A 151 -14.20 10.43 -7.39
C ARG A 151 -15.71 10.55 -7.39
N GLN A 152 -16.42 9.43 -7.55
CA GLN A 152 -17.89 9.38 -7.53
C GLN A 152 -18.46 9.91 -6.20
N LEU A 153 -17.83 9.59 -5.06
CA LEU A 153 -18.28 10.09 -3.76
C LEU A 153 -17.95 11.58 -3.58
N LEU A 154 -16.79 12.03 -4.06
CA LEU A 154 -16.41 13.45 -4.02
C LEU A 154 -17.36 14.34 -4.82
N GLU A 155 -17.85 13.86 -5.97
CA GLU A 155 -18.85 14.55 -6.79
C GLU A 155 -20.16 14.80 -6.04
N THR A 156 -20.57 13.85 -5.17
CA THR A 156 -21.81 13.98 -4.40
C THR A 156 -21.72 14.95 -3.23
N VAL A 157 -20.53 15.25 -2.73
CA VAL A 157 -20.34 16.15 -1.57
C VAL A 157 -20.51 17.61 -2.01
N PRO A 158 -21.28 18.45 -1.30
CA PRO A 158 -21.37 19.87 -1.63
C PRO A 158 -20.05 20.61 -1.35
N GLY A 159 -19.90 21.81 -1.92
CA GLY A 159 -18.73 22.67 -1.68
C GLY A 159 -17.82 22.84 -2.89
N VAL A 160 -16.90 23.79 -2.76
CA VAL A 160 -16.01 24.23 -3.85
C VAL A 160 -14.95 23.18 -4.13
N LEU A 161 -14.91 22.71 -5.38
CA LEU A 161 -13.88 21.81 -5.87
C LEU A 161 -12.56 22.57 -6.06
N HIS A 162 -11.52 22.14 -5.36
CA HIS A 162 -10.16 22.66 -5.49
C HIS A 162 -9.31 21.66 -6.26
N VAL A 163 -8.66 22.13 -7.32
CA VAL A 163 -7.88 21.29 -8.23
C VAL A 163 -6.40 21.67 -8.14
N TYR A 164 -5.58 20.72 -7.72
CA TYR A 164 -4.14 20.86 -7.67
C TYR A 164 -3.48 20.03 -8.77
N LYS A 165 -2.86 20.72 -9.73
CA LYS A 165 -2.01 20.09 -10.74
C LYS A 165 -0.62 19.84 -10.17
N SER A 166 -0.02 18.69 -10.49
CA SER A 166 1.36 18.41 -10.12
C SER A 166 2.34 19.19 -10.99
N THR A 167 3.58 19.31 -10.52
CA THR A 167 4.69 19.81 -11.34
C THR A 167 5.65 18.65 -11.59
N ASP A 168 5.70 18.20 -12.83
CA ASP A 168 6.47 17.03 -13.23
C ASP A 168 7.68 17.49 -14.05
N ARG A 169 8.86 16.95 -13.73
CA ARG A 169 10.12 17.31 -14.42
C ARG A 169 11.09 16.14 -14.41
N THR A 170 11.85 15.96 -15.48
CA THR A 170 13.08 15.16 -15.44
C THR A 170 14.17 15.94 -14.69
N PRO A 171 15.01 15.29 -13.87
CA PRO A 171 16.15 15.96 -13.24
C PRO A 171 17.25 16.33 -14.22
N ASP A 172 17.43 15.52 -15.28
CA ASP A 172 18.42 15.75 -16.33
C ASP A 172 17.90 16.70 -17.40
N PRO A 173 18.53 17.89 -17.60
CA PRO A 173 18.18 18.82 -18.67
C PRO A 173 18.31 18.23 -20.08
N ALA A 174 19.22 17.28 -20.30
CA ALA A 174 19.40 16.64 -21.61
C ALA A 174 18.19 15.77 -21.98
N GLU A 175 17.55 15.16 -20.98
CA GLU A 175 16.37 14.33 -21.16
C GLU A 175 15.05 15.13 -21.24
N MET A 176 15.06 16.42 -20.87
CA MET A 176 13.86 17.27 -20.94
C MET A 176 13.29 17.39 -22.36
N ALA A 177 14.17 17.32 -23.38
CA ALA A 177 13.74 17.32 -24.77
C ALA A 177 13.10 15.99 -25.20
N ASN A 178 13.48 14.88 -24.56
CA ASN A 178 13.01 13.53 -24.88
C ASN A 178 11.68 13.20 -24.19
N PHE A 179 11.40 13.81 -23.04
CA PHE A 179 10.21 13.54 -22.24
C PHE A 179 9.39 14.82 -21.99
N PRO A 180 8.43 15.15 -22.90
CA PRO A 180 7.60 16.33 -22.74
C PRO A 180 6.75 16.26 -21.47
N VAL A 181 6.42 17.42 -20.88
CA VAL A 181 5.71 17.49 -19.61
C VAL A 181 4.32 16.87 -19.68
N GLU A 182 3.65 16.95 -20.84
CA GLU A 182 2.36 16.33 -21.12
C GLU A 182 2.44 14.81 -21.01
N PHE A 183 3.54 14.22 -21.52
CA PHE A 183 3.80 12.80 -21.36
C PHE A 183 3.99 12.45 -19.88
N LEU A 184 4.82 13.21 -19.14
CA LEU A 184 5.03 12.97 -17.70
C LEU A 184 3.73 13.06 -16.89
N ASN A 185 2.89 14.06 -17.18
CA ASN A 185 1.60 14.28 -16.51
C ASN A 185 0.61 13.13 -16.77
N SER A 186 0.76 12.40 -17.90
CA SER A 186 -0.08 11.25 -18.24
C SER A 186 0.29 9.96 -17.47
N LEU A 187 1.46 9.93 -16.81
CA LEU A 187 1.96 8.74 -16.12
C LEU A 187 1.35 8.57 -14.72
N HIS A 188 1.02 7.31 -14.43
CA HIS A 188 0.41 6.88 -13.17
C HIS A 188 1.17 5.69 -12.53
N PRO A 189 2.50 5.80 -12.32
CA PRO A 189 3.28 4.71 -11.72
C PRO A 189 2.89 4.51 -10.24
N ALA A 190 3.22 3.34 -9.71
CA ALA A 190 2.78 2.95 -8.37
C ALA A 190 3.45 3.84 -7.31
N GLY A 191 2.65 4.28 -6.33
CA GLY A 191 3.15 5.09 -5.22
C GLY A 191 3.39 6.57 -5.53
N LEU A 192 3.13 7.05 -6.76
CA LEU A 192 3.00 8.47 -7.04
C LEU A 192 1.57 8.97 -6.77
N PRO A 193 1.40 10.19 -6.23
CA PRO A 193 0.11 10.86 -6.28
C PRO A 193 -0.28 11.19 -7.72
N PRO A 194 -1.58 11.33 -8.01
CA PRO A 194 -2.06 11.67 -9.35
C PRO A 194 -1.60 13.08 -9.77
N HIS A 195 -1.47 13.30 -11.09
CA HIS A 195 -1.18 14.63 -11.64
C HIS A 195 -2.27 15.63 -11.24
N ILE A 196 -3.54 15.24 -11.39
CA ILE A 196 -4.69 16.03 -10.97
C ILE A 196 -5.18 15.52 -9.61
N LEU A 197 -5.08 16.36 -8.59
CA LEU A 197 -5.60 16.10 -7.26
C LEU A 197 -6.80 17.01 -6.98
N GLU A 198 -7.96 16.39 -6.85
CA GLU A 198 -9.24 17.06 -6.60
C GLU A 198 -9.63 16.92 -5.13
N LEU A 199 -9.91 18.05 -4.47
CA LEU A 199 -10.25 18.10 -3.06
C LEU A 199 -11.42 19.06 -2.80
N LYS A 200 -12.14 18.81 -1.72
CA LYS A 200 -13.13 19.72 -1.12
C LYS A 200 -12.78 19.86 0.36
N VAL A 201 -13.23 20.94 0.98
CA VAL A 201 -13.07 21.13 2.43
C VAL A 201 -13.95 20.10 3.16
N GLU A 202 -13.57 19.72 4.38
CA GLU A 202 -14.27 18.74 5.27
C GLU A 202 -14.27 17.27 4.83
N ILE A 203 -13.79 16.93 3.63
CA ILE A 203 -13.74 15.53 3.19
C ILE A 203 -12.63 14.73 3.91
N PRO A 204 -12.77 13.40 4.03
CA PRO A 204 -11.70 12.54 4.50
C PRO A 204 -10.64 12.35 3.40
N VAL A 205 -9.38 12.50 3.77
CA VAL A 205 -8.20 12.17 2.96
C VAL A 205 -7.30 11.18 3.70
N ILE A 206 -6.43 10.50 2.96
CA ILE A 206 -5.42 9.60 3.50
C ILE A 206 -4.03 10.09 3.15
N LEU A 207 -3.11 10.04 4.10
CA LEU A 207 -1.71 10.37 3.89
C LEU A 207 -1.00 9.24 3.13
N LEU A 208 -0.24 9.58 2.10
CA LEU A 208 0.44 8.63 1.19
C LEU A 208 1.91 8.40 1.54
N ARG A 209 2.49 9.26 2.37
CA ARG A 209 3.91 9.21 2.78
C ARG A 209 4.08 9.45 4.27
N ASN A 210 5.15 8.90 4.82
CA ASN A 210 5.53 9.19 6.19
C ASN A 210 6.10 10.61 6.25
N LEU A 211 5.48 11.47 7.06
CA LEU A 211 5.98 12.82 7.36
C LEU A 211 6.56 12.89 8.76
N ARG A 212 5.96 12.17 9.71
CA ARG A 212 6.42 12.08 11.09
C ARG A 212 6.09 10.69 11.65
N PRO A 213 7.08 9.79 11.83
CA PRO A 213 6.83 8.38 12.16
C PRO A 213 5.91 8.13 13.36
N SER A 214 5.90 9.02 14.35
CA SER A 214 5.08 8.86 15.56
C SER A 214 3.58 9.08 15.34
N LYS A 215 3.16 9.91 14.37
CA LYS A 215 1.75 10.34 14.22
C LYS A 215 1.26 10.54 12.78
N LEU A 216 2.15 10.95 11.87
CA LEU A 216 1.85 11.20 10.45
C LEU A 216 2.57 10.17 9.59
N CYS A 217 2.09 8.94 9.67
CA CYS A 217 2.53 7.83 8.83
C CYS A 217 1.57 7.58 7.67
N ASN A 218 2.07 6.90 6.64
CA ASN A 218 1.28 6.45 5.51
C ASN A 218 0.05 5.67 6.00
N GLY A 219 -1.12 6.00 5.46
CA GLY A 219 -2.38 5.37 5.81
C GLY A 219 -3.14 6.01 6.97
N ILE A 220 -2.65 7.13 7.54
CA ILE A 220 -3.44 7.93 8.48
C ILE A 220 -4.51 8.70 7.72
N ARG A 221 -5.76 8.59 8.20
CA ARG A 221 -6.88 9.38 7.69
C ARG A 221 -6.96 10.72 8.42
N MET A 222 -7.28 11.75 7.67
CA MET A 222 -7.44 13.13 8.14
C MET A 222 -8.67 13.74 7.47
N ALA A 223 -9.26 14.78 8.07
CA ALA A 223 -10.30 15.59 7.44
C ALA A 223 -9.71 16.94 7.04
N ILE A 224 -9.97 17.40 5.82
CA ILE A 224 -9.51 18.72 5.37
C ILE A 224 -10.22 19.82 6.17
N GLN A 225 -9.47 20.81 6.62
CA GLN A 225 -10.01 22.00 7.30
C GLN A 225 -9.93 23.23 6.39
N ALA A 226 -8.79 23.40 5.70
CA ALA A 226 -8.59 24.47 4.74
C ALA A 226 -7.59 24.03 3.66
N VAL A 227 -7.70 24.66 2.50
CA VAL A 227 -6.89 24.38 1.31
C VAL A 227 -6.25 25.68 0.82
N HIS A 228 -4.92 25.70 0.77
CA HIS A 228 -4.12 26.83 0.30
C HIS A 228 -3.23 26.40 -0.87
N PRO A 229 -2.59 27.31 -1.62
CA PRO A 229 -1.78 26.95 -2.78
C PRO A 229 -0.68 25.91 -2.51
N ASN A 230 0.00 26.00 -1.36
CA ASN A 230 1.17 25.17 -1.03
C ASN A 230 1.04 24.36 0.27
N ILE A 231 -0.06 24.53 1.01
CA ILE A 231 -0.29 23.89 2.30
C ILE A 231 -1.76 23.45 2.37
N ILE A 232 -2.01 22.25 2.88
CA ILE A 232 -3.34 21.78 3.28
C ILE A 232 -3.38 21.73 4.80
N GLU A 233 -4.40 22.34 5.38
CA GLU A 233 -4.70 22.19 6.81
C GLU A 233 -5.64 21.01 6.98
N ALA A 234 -5.29 20.08 7.87
CA ALA A 234 -6.10 18.89 8.11
C ALA A 234 -6.13 18.54 9.60
N LYS A 235 -7.19 17.86 10.02
CA LYS A 235 -7.32 17.29 11.37
C LYS A 235 -7.18 15.78 11.31
N ILE A 236 -6.34 15.16 12.13
CA ILE A 236 -6.19 13.71 12.18
C ILE A 236 -7.47 13.09 12.76
N ILE A 237 -8.02 12.07 12.09
CA ILE A 237 -9.31 11.46 12.48
C ILE A 237 -9.16 9.99 12.91
N THR A 238 -7.98 9.39 12.71
CA THR A 238 -7.66 8.01 13.10
C THR A 238 -6.26 7.89 13.69
N GLY A 239 -6.03 6.90 14.55
CA GLY A 239 -4.72 6.59 15.12
C GLY A 239 -4.39 7.40 16.39
N CYS A 240 -3.14 7.29 16.84
CA CYS A 240 -2.64 7.90 18.08
C CYS A 240 -2.71 9.43 18.09
N GLY A 241 -2.63 10.08 16.92
CA GLY A 241 -2.73 11.53 16.79
C GLY A 241 -4.15 12.07 16.62
N LYS A 242 -5.20 11.26 16.85
CA LYS A 242 -6.60 11.67 16.61
C LYS A 242 -6.91 12.99 17.33
N GLY A 243 -7.45 13.95 16.59
CA GLY A 243 -7.84 15.28 17.08
C GLY A 243 -6.82 16.38 16.79
N GLU A 244 -5.56 16.03 16.50
CA GLU A 244 -4.50 17.01 16.22
C GLU A 244 -4.70 17.68 14.86
N GLN A 245 -4.43 18.99 14.81
CA GLN A 245 -4.34 19.75 13.57
C GLN A 245 -2.93 19.64 13.01
N VAL A 246 -2.82 19.48 11.69
CA VAL A 246 -1.57 19.28 10.98
C VAL A 246 -1.57 20.05 9.66
N LEU A 247 -0.37 20.48 9.27
CA LEU A 247 -0.11 21.14 7.99
C LEU A 247 0.56 20.14 7.06
N ILE A 248 0.01 19.96 5.88
CA ILE A 248 0.50 19.05 4.86
C ILE A 248 1.06 19.86 3.70
N PRO A 249 2.40 19.97 3.56
CA PRO A 249 3.01 20.67 2.44
C PRO A 249 3.03 19.80 1.18
N ARG A 250 3.25 20.44 0.03
CA ARG A 250 3.66 19.73 -1.19
C ARG A 250 5.03 19.11 -1.00
N MET A 251 5.26 17.96 -1.61
CA MET A 251 6.56 17.28 -1.59
C MET A 251 6.91 16.70 -2.95
N HIS A 252 8.20 16.39 -3.13
CA HIS A 252 8.68 15.68 -4.31
C HIS A 252 8.55 14.18 -4.15
N PHE A 253 8.09 13.54 -5.22
CA PHE A 253 7.98 12.11 -5.34
C PHE A 253 8.79 11.64 -6.53
N TYR A 254 9.37 10.45 -6.37
CA TYR A 254 10.12 9.76 -7.40
C TYR A 254 9.41 8.43 -7.66
N PRO A 255 9.16 8.05 -8.92
CA PRO A 255 8.64 6.73 -9.27
C PRO A 255 9.67 5.65 -8.91
N SER A 256 9.21 4.41 -8.81
CA SER A 256 10.11 3.27 -8.69
C SER A 256 10.75 2.98 -10.05
N ASP A 257 12.03 2.58 -10.07
CA ASP A 257 12.77 2.22 -11.30
C ASP A 257 12.11 1.05 -12.06
N ALA A 258 11.29 0.24 -11.38
CA ALA A 258 10.54 -0.86 -11.98
C ALA A 258 9.34 -0.40 -12.84
N ASP A 259 8.82 0.81 -12.61
CA ASP A 259 7.59 1.28 -13.25
C ASP A 259 7.87 2.11 -14.52
N VAL A 260 9.02 2.78 -14.59
CA VAL A 260 9.42 3.64 -15.71
C VAL A 260 10.92 3.54 -15.98
N PRO A 261 11.36 3.42 -17.24
CA PRO A 261 12.78 3.22 -17.57
C PRO A 261 13.61 4.52 -17.56
N PHE A 262 13.09 5.59 -16.94
CA PHE A 262 13.73 6.91 -16.87
C PHE A 262 13.37 7.61 -15.56
N THR A 263 14.17 8.60 -15.18
CA THR A 263 13.96 9.32 -13.92
C THR A 263 13.14 10.59 -14.13
N PHE A 264 12.01 10.71 -13.43
CA PHE A 264 11.32 12.00 -13.29
C PHE A 264 10.87 12.23 -11.84
N ARG A 265 10.64 13.49 -11.48
CA ARG A 265 10.06 13.87 -10.19
C ARG A 265 8.69 14.49 -10.39
N ARG A 266 7.76 14.15 -9.48
CA ARG A 266 6.43 14.76 -9.38
C ARG A 266 6.32 15.56 -8.09
N SER A 267 6.02 16.86 -8.18
CA SER A 267 5.73 17.70 -7.01
C SER A 267 4.22 17.80 -6.77
N GLN A 268 3.72 17.26 -5.66
CA GLN A 268 2.29 17.21 -5.33
C GLN A 268 2.09 17.07 -3.81
N PHE A 269 0.87 17.25 -3.32
CA PHE A 269 0.54 16.89 -1.93
C PHE A 269 0.53 15.37 -1.70
N PRO A 270 1.02 14.88 -0.55
CA PRO A 270 0.98 13.46 -0.18
C PRO A 270 -0.38 12.99 0.30
N VAL A 271 -1.47 13.41 -0.33
CA VAL A 271 -2.83 13.05 0.09
C VAL A 271 -3.67 12.56 -1.08
N ALA A 272 -4.67 11.74 -0.77
CA ALA A 272 -5.74 11.37 -1.69
C ALA A 272 -7.08 11.33 -0.94
N PRO A 273 -8.22 11.63 -1.59
CA PRO A 273 -9.54 11.38 -1.01
C PRO A 273 -9.68 9.93 -0.49
N CYS A 274 -10.37 9.77 0.63
CA CYS A 274 -10.43 8.49 1.34
C CYS A 274 -11.81 8.21 1.95
N PHE A 275 -12.82 8.21 1.09
CA PHE A 275 -14.08 7.51 1.34
C PHE A 275 -13.94 6.01 1.06
N ALA A 276 -13.11 5.66 0.07
CA ALA A 276 -12.70 4.31 -0.24
C ALA A 276 -11.19 4.12 -0.03
N MET A 277 -10.76 2.89 0.27
CA MET A 277 -9.36 2.48 0.35
C MET A 277 -9.19 1.03 -0.09
N THR A 278 -7.95 0.59 -0.35
CA THR A 278 -7.73 -0.81 -0.67
C THR A 278 -7.90 -1.68 0.57
N ILE A 279 -8.31 -2.93 0.37
CA ILE A 279 -8.41 -3.90 1.47
C ILE A 279 -7.07 -4.01 2.22
N ASN A 280 -5.95 -4.02 1.49
CA ASN A 280 -4.61 -4.07 2.08
C ASN A 280 -4.33 -2.84 2.96
N LYS A 281 -4.76 -1.63 2.56
CA LYS A 281 -4.62 -0.42 3.39
C LYS A 281 -5.55 -0.40 4.62
N ALA A 282 -6.67 -1.12 4.55
CA ALA A 282 -7.58 -1.26 5.69
C ALA A 282 -7.08 -2.27 6.73
N GLN A 283 -6.03 -3.04 6.43
CA GLN A 283 -5.44 -3.96 7.40
C GLN A 283 -5.03 -3.21 8.67
N ARG A 284 -5.36 -3.80 9.83
CA ARG A 284 -5.18 -3.20 11.17
C ARG A 284 -6.02 -1.95 11.48
N LYS A 285 -6.94 -1.54 10.59
CA LYS A 285 -7.98 -0.56 10.91
C LYS A 285 -9.22 -1.26 11.45
N THR A 286 -9.95 -0.57 12.33
CA THR A 286 -11.28 -0.97 12.79
C THR A 286 -12.28 0.08 12.30
N LEU A 287 -13.37 -0.36 11.69
CA LEU A 287 -14.46 0.45 11.17
C LEU A 287 -15.76 0.03 11.87
N SER A 288 -16.71 0.95 11.98
CA SER A 288 -18.06 0.63 12.47
C SER A 288 -18.97 0.18 11.33
N VAL A 289 -18.78 0.70 10.12
CA VAL A 289 -19.51 0.26 8.91
C VAL A 289 -18.54 0.17 7.76
N THR A 290 -18.63 -0.88 6.95
CA THR A 290 -17.78 -1.04 5.78
C THR A 290 -18.58 -1.48 4.56
N GLY A 291 -18.23 -0.93 3.40
CA GLY A 291 -18.60 -1.51 2.12
C GLY A 291 -17.46 -2.35 1.59
N VAL A 292 -17.77 -3.43 0.88
CA VAL A 292 -16.79 -4.21 0.12
C VAL A 292 -17.27 -4.23 -1.33
N HIS A 293 -16.45 -3.69 -2.23
CA HIS A 293 -16.74 -3.60 -3.67
C HIS A 293 -15.89 -4.62 -4.42
N LEU A 294 -16.51 -5.73 -4.83
CA LEU A 294 -15.89 -6.85 -5.52
C LEU A 294 -16.37 -6.96 -6.97
N GLU A 295 -16.40 -5.85 -7.69
CA GLU A 295 -16.48 -5.89 -9.16
C GLU A 295 -15.24 -6.58 -9.73
N GLU A 296 -14.08 -6.18 -9.21
CA GLU A 296 -12.83 -6.94 -9.34
C GLU A 296 -12.66 -7.80 -8.09
N GLN A 297 -12.40 -9.10 -8.29
CA GLN A 297 -12.29 -10.07 -7.19
C GLN A 297 -10.97 -9.97 -6.41
N CYS A 298 -10.97 -10.49 -5.19
CA CYS A 298 -9.75 -10.65 -4.40
C CYS A 298 -8.75 -11.58 -5.11
N PHE A 299 -7.47 -11.25 -5.01
CA PHE A 299 -6.39 -11.94 -5.75
C PHE A 299 -5.23 -12.40 -4.87
N SER A 300 -5.24 -12.06 -3.58
CA SER A 300 -4.18 -12.41 -2.64
C SER A 300 -4.74 -13.15 -1.42
N HIS A 301 -3.89 -13.97 -0.80
CA HIS A 301 -4.20 -14.72 0.42
C HIS A 301 -4.87 -13.87 1.50
N GLY A 302 -5.98 -14.35 2.05
CA GLY A 302 -6.65 -13.77 3.21
C GLY A 302 -7.23 -12.37 2.97
N GLN A 303 -7.20 -11.84 1.74
CA GLN A 303 -7.67 -10.49 1.45
C GLN A 303 -9.16 -10.35 1.75
N LEU A 304 -9.96 -11.34 1.36
CA LEU A 304 -11.39 -11.35 1.66
C LEU A 304 -11.62 -11.36 3.18
N TYR A 305 -10.93 -12.22 3.92
CA TYR A 305 -10.96 -12.22 5.38
C TYR A 305 -10.60 -10.85 6.00
N VAL A 306 -9.56 -10.17 5.48
CA VAL A 306 -9.20 -8.82 5.94
C VAL A 306 -10.37 -7.85 5.75
N ALA A 307 -11.08 -7.89 4.63
CA ALA A 307 -12.19 -6.98 4.36
C ALA A 307 -13.34 -7.13 5.37
N PHE A 308 -13.80 -8.36 5.62
CA PHE A 308 -14.92 -8.63 6.54
C PHE A 308 -14.55 -8.44 8.01
N SER A 309 -13.29 -8.74 8.37
CA SER A 309 -12.82 -8.59 9.75
C SER A 309 -12.67 -7.14 10.22
N ARG A 310 -12.90 -6.13 9.37
CA ARG A 310 -12.75 -4.71 9.76
C ARG A 310 -13.86 -4.22 10.69
N VAL A 311 -15.01 -4.89 10.72
CA VAL A 311 -16.21 -4.50 11.46
C VAL A 311 -16.57 -5.58 12.49
N GLY A 312 -17.23 -5.18 13.58
CA GLY A 312 -17.60 -6.10 14.67
C GLY A 312 -18.91 -6.87 14.45
N ARG A 313 -19.76 -6.40 13.53
CA ARG A 313 -21.07 -6.98 13.23
C ARG A 313 -21.20 -7.20 11.71
N ARG A 314 -21.81 -8.32 11.31
CA ARG A 314 -22.00 -8.66 9.89
C ARG A 314 -23.00 -7.74 9.20
N GLU A 315 -23.99 -7.23 9.95
CA GLU A 315 -25.05 -6.36 9.44
C GLU A 315 -24.49 -5.01 8.96
N ASP A 316 -23.36 -4.60 9.55
CA ASP A 316 -22.62 -3.38 9.22
C ASP A 316 -21.58 -3.60 8.10
N VAL A 317 -21.56 -4.78 7.48
CA VAL A 317 -20.78 -5.11 6.29
C VAL A 317 -21.73 -5.19 5.09
N PHE A 318 -21.58 -4.25 4.15
CA PHE A 318 -22.30 -4.25 2.88
C PHE A 318 -21.40 -4.74 1.76
N LEU A 319 -21.92 -5.56 0.87
CA LEU A 319 -21.12 -6.20 -0.17
C LEU A 319 -21.77 -6.11 -1.54
N TYR A 320 -21.02 -5.53 -2.49
CA TYR A 320 -21.37 -5.57 -3.90
C TYR A 320 -20.45 -6.56 -4.61
N SER A 321 -21.04 -7.53 -5.31
CA SER A 321 -20.35 -8.40 -6.26
C SER A 321 -21.29 -8.68 -7.42
N PRO A 322 -20.85 -8.53 -8.69
CA PRO A 322 -21.69 -8.86 -9.85
C PRO A 322 -22.23 -10.29 -9.83
N LEU A 323 -21.46 -11.21 -9.22
CA LEU A 323 -21.80 -12.64 -9.16
C LEU A 323 -22.56 -13.03 -7.90
N GLN A 324 -22.82 -12.08 -6.98
CA GLN A 324 -23.32 -12.35 -5.63
C GLN A 324 -22.53 -13.44 -4.88
N LYS A 325 -21.26 -13.64 -5.28
CA LYS A 325 -20.26 -14.51 -4.66
C LYS A 325 -18.95 -13.76 -4.57
N ALA A 326 -18.04 -14.21 -3.72
CA ALA A 326 -16.71 -13.64 -3.62
C ALA A 326 -15.65 -14.72 -3.79
N LYS A 327 -14.57 -14.40 -4.51
CA LYS A 327 -13.40 -15.26 -4.58
C LYS A 327 -12.64 -15.22 -3.25
N ASN A 328 -12.49 -16.37 -2.60
CA ASN A 328 -11.71 -16.52 -1.36
C ASN A 328 -10.39 -17.21 -1.67
N VAL A 329 -9.31 -16.43 -1.74
CA VAL A 329 -7.95 -16.97 -1.95
C VAL A 329 -7.33 -17.30 -0.59
N VAL A 330 -7.13 -18.58 -0.33
CA VAL A 330 -6.50 -19.10 0.88
C VAL A 330 -5.41 -20.10 0.45
N TYR A 331 -4.24 -19.99 1.08
CA TYR A 331 -3.09 -20.85 0.82
C TYR A 331 -2.96 -21.72 2.06
N ALA A 332 -3.22 -23.02 1.91
CA ALA A 332 -3.27 -23.95 3.04
C ALA A 332 -1.90 -24.08 3.72
N GLU A 333 -0.83 -23.92 2.95
CA GLU A 333 0.58 -23.98 3.38
C GLU A 333 0.93 -22.88 4.39
N VAL A 334 0.21 -21.76 4.36
CA VAL A 334 0.39 -20.64 5.30
C VAL A 334 -0.31 -20.91 6.63
N LEU A 335 -1.36 -21.75 6.62
CA LEU A 335 -2.16 -22.06 7.81
C LEU A 335 -1.63 -23.28 8.58
N SER A 336 -0.86 -24.16 7.93
CA SER A 336 -0.32 -25.39 8.51
C SER A 336 1.00 -25.20 9.29
N GLN A 337 1.33 -23.97 9.72
CA GLN A 337 2.58 -23.63 10.41
C GLN A 337 2.49 -23.71 11.93
#